data_AF-A0A2P7BDW2-F1
#
_entry.id   AF-A0A2P7BDW2-F1
#
_cell.length_a   1.000
_cell.length_b   1.000
_cell.length_c   1.000
_cell.angle_alpha   90.00
_cell.angle_beta   90.00
_cell.angle_gamma   90.00
#
_symmetry.space_group_name_H-M   'P 1'
#
loop_
_entity.id
_entity.type
_entity.pdbx_description
1 polymer ?
#
loop_
_entity_poly.entity_id
_entity_poly.type
_entity_poly.pdbx_seq_one_letter_code
_entity_poly.pdbx_strand_id
1 'polypeptide(L)'
;MPQSNTVLKNVGGSISDLIKQGGDVAGSLSNAQLANYGPGAASDYIKQNGGRTLTISGTPITTGTESAAYTGFTATATGGVGTKVYALVGTWPAAITINTETGAVSGTFGAAVSGVYTGLSVKATDANGNVTQLASFTLTVADA
;
A
#
# COMPACT_ATOMS: atom_id res chain seq x y z
N MET A 1 3.41 6.75 20.01
CA MET A 1 3.28 7.87 19.05
C MET A 1 4.58 7.97 18.28
N PRO A 2 4.57 8.09 16.94
CA PRO A 2 5.78 8.42 16.20
C PRO A 2 6.31 9.78 16.69
N GLN A 3 7.59 9.83 17.07
CA GLN A 3 8.22 11.07 17.53
C GLN A 3 8.55 11.95 16.32
N SER A 4 8.16 13.22 16.35
CA SER A 4 8.49 14.18 15.28
C SER A 4 9.98 14.52 15.31
N ASN A 5 10.62 14.54 14.14
CA ASN A 5 12.03 14.90 13.97
C ASN A 5 12.38 16.27 14.60
N THR A 6 11.41 17.18 14.70
CA THR A 6 11.57 18.50 15.34
C THR A 6 11.79 18.41 16.85
N VAL A 7 11.13 17.47 17.53
CA VAL A 7 11.26 17.28 18.98
C VAL A 7 12.65 16.74 19.32
N LEU A 8 13.22 15.88 18.46
CA LEU A 8 14.49 15.21 18.72
C LEU A 8 15.73 16.05 18.44
N LYS A 9 15.64 17.00 17.51
CA LYS A 9 16.70 18.00 17.25
C LYS A 9 16.98 18.89 18.47
N ASN A 10 15.98 19.11 19.33
CA ASN A 10 16.10 19.97 20.51
C ASN A 10 16.63 19.25 21.77
N VAL A 11 16.71 17.92 21.79
CA VAL A 11 17.21 17.13 22.94
C VAL A 11 18.63 16.60 22.75
N GLY A 12 19.36 17.05 21.70
CA GLY A 12 20.76 16.68 21.50
C GLY A 12 21.00 15.23 21.08
N GLY A 13 19.95 14.44 20.84
CA GLY A 13 20.05 13.10 20.26
C GLY A 13 20.42 13.18 18.78
N SER A 14 21.39 12.37 18.34
CA SER A 14 21.74 12.32 16.92
C SER A 14 20.57 11.80 16.09
N ILE A 15 20.40 12.28 14.86
CA ILE A 15 19.47 11.69 13.88
C ILE A 15 19.75 10.19 13.69
N SER A 16 20.99 9.76 13.92
CA SER A 16 21.38 8.35 13.98
C SER A 16 20.61 7.55 15.04
N ASP A 17 20.15 8.16 16.13
CA ASP A 17 19.36 7.49 17.17
C ASP A 17 17.86 7.52 16.86
N LEU A 18 17.41 8.51 16.08
CA LEU A 18 16.06 8.53 15.51
C LEU A 18 15.89 7.40 14.47
N ILE A 19 16.94 7.16 13.68
CA ILE A 19 17.03 6.05 12.75
C ILE A 19 16.99 4.69 13.47
N LYS A 20 17.70 4.55 14.60
CA LYS A 20 17.66 3.30 15.38
C LYS A 20 16.33 3.08 16.12
N GLN A 21 15.57 4.14 16.40
CA GLN A 21 14.31 4.10 17.15
C GLN A 21 13.05 4.06 16.24
N GLY A 22 13.22 3.91 14.92
CA GLY A 22 12.10 3.75 13.98
C GLY A 22 11.22 4.98 13.79
N GLY A 23 11.72 6.18 14.09
CA GLY A 23 10.93 7.39 13.92
C GLY A 23 10.83 7.88 12.48
N ASP A 24 9.88 8.78 12.27
CA ASP A 24 9.52 9.27 10.95
C ASP A 24 10.54 10.32 10.47
N VAL A 25 11.52 9.90 9.67
CA VAL A 25 12.51 10.81 9.05
C VAL A 25 11.96 11.44 7.76
N ALA A 26 10.63 11.48 7.57
CA ALA A 26 10.01 11.93 6.33
C ALA A 26 10.51 13.32 5.91
N GLY A 27 11.04 13.38 4.68
CA GLY A 27 11.47 14.60 4.00
C GLY A 27 12.99 14.69 3.80
N SER A 28 13.50 13.93 2.81
CA SER A 28 14.76 14.15 2.08
C SER A 28 15.93 14.70 2.90
N LEU A 29 16.64 13.83 3.63
CA LEU A 29 18.06 14.10 3.85
C LEU A 29 18.75 13.81 2.51
N SER A 30 19.27 14.86 1.87
CA SER A 30 20.13 14.71 0.69
C SER A 30 21.35 13.85 1.03
N ASN A 31 21.94 13.18 0.04
CA ASN A 31 23.19 12.42 0.23
C ASN A 31 24.29 13.25 0.92
N ALA A 32 24.32 14.56 0.67
CA ALA A 32 25.24 15.50 1.32
C ALA A 32 24.95 15.68 2.82
N GLN A 33 23.69 15.69 3.22
CA GLN A 33 23.31 15.75 4.64
C GLN A 33 23.61 14.42 5.34
N LEU A 34 23.42 13.27 4.69
CA LEU A 34 23.77 11.96 5.23
C LEU A 34 25.28 11.78 5.43
N ALA A 35 26.11 12.33 4.52
CA ALA A 35 27.57 12.27 4.62
C ALA A 35 28.12 12.97 5.87
N ASN A 36 27.44 14.03 6.35
CA ASN A 36 27.83 14.76 7.56
C ASN A 36 27.55 13.99 8.87
N TYR A 37 26.76 12.92 8.82
CA TYR A 37 26.44 12.07 9.99
C TYR A 37 27.27 10.77 10.06
N GLY A 38 28.22 10.61 9.14
CA GLY A 38 29.12 9.46 9.06
C GLY A 38 28.54 8.25 8.31
N PRO A 39 29.40 7.29 7.92
CA PRO A 39 29.02 6.19 7.02
C PRO A 39 27.95 5.25 7.58
N GLY A 40 27.84 5.12 8.91
CA GLY A 40 26.80 4.30 9.56
C GLY A 40 25.39 4.87 9.38
N ALA A 41 25.24 6.20 9.44
CA ALA A 41 23.94 6.86 9.32
C ALA A 41 23.33 6.70 7.92
N ALA A 42 24.15 6.78 6.87
CA ALA A 42 23.70 6.54 5.50
C ALA A 42 23.24 5.09 5.28
N SER A 43 23.99 4.12 5.84
CA SER A 43 23.66 2.70 5.75
C SER A 43 22.35 2.36 6.48
N ASP A 44 22.15 2.91 7.67
CA ASP A 44 20.95 2.66 8.47
C ASP A 44 19.71 3.40 7.92
N TYR A 45 19.90 4.56 7.29
CA TYR A 45 18.85 5.26 6.57
C TYR A 45 18.34 4.46 5.36
N ILE A 46 19.25 3.87 4.58
CA ILE A 46 18.87 3.02 3.43
C ILE A 46 18.12 1.77 3.88
N LYS A 47 18.59 1.11 4.94
CA LYS A 47 17.92 -0.08 5.53
C LYS A 47 16.51 0.23 6.00
N GLN A 48 16.31 1.39 6.64
CA GLN A 48 14.98 1.80 7.07
C GLN A 48 14.07 2.24 5.92
N ASN A 49 14.57 2.99 4.94
CA ASN A 49 13.76 3.40 3.80
C ASN A 49 13.28 2.22 2.96
N GLY A 50 14.06 1.14 2.86
CA GLY A 50 13.62 -0.10 2.22
C GLY A 50 12.38 -0.72 2.86
N GLY A 51 12.23 -0.59 4.20
CA GLY A 51 11.02 -1.01 4.92
C GLY A 51 9.87 0.00 4.89
N ARG A 52 10.13 1.24 4.44
CA ARG A 52 9.15 2.34 4.41
C ARG A 52 8.57 2.56 3.01
N THR A 53 9.20 2.02 1.97
CA THR A 53 8.59 1.99 0.63
C THR A 53 7.37 1.09 0.67
N LEU A 54 6.21 1.66 0.37
CA LEU A 54 4.97 0.90 0.29
C LEU A 54 4.82 0.29 -1.09
N THR A 55 4.80 -1.04 -1.16
CA THR A 55 4.57 -1.79 -2.40
C THR A 55 3.34 -2.67 -2.26
N ILE A 56 2.63 -2.90 -3.37
CA ILE A 56 1.47 -3.79 -3.42
C ILE A 56 1.65 -4.82 -4.53
N SER A 57 1.25 -6.05 -4.24
CA SER A 57 1.22 -7.16 -5.18
C SER A 57 -0.10 -7.92 -5.07
N GLY A 58 -0.42 -8.67 -6.11
CA GLY A 58 -1.66 -9.44 -6.21
C GLY A 58 -1.93 -9.79 -7.66
N THR A 59 -2.58 -10.93 -7.89
CA THR A 59 -2.93 -11.40 -9.22
C THR A 59 -4.44 -11.38 -9.36
N PRO A 60 -5.02 -10.35 -10.01
CA PRO A 60 -6.46 -10.28 -10.20
C PRO A 60 -6.99 -11.42 -11.06
N ILE A 61 -8.15 -11.95 -10.68
CA ILE A 61 -8.95 -12.79 -11.58
C ILE A 61 -9.69 -11.86 -12.53
N THR A 62 -9.57 -12.11 -13.82
CA THR A 62 -10.10 -11.22 -14.87
C THR A 62 -11.40 -11.72 -15.48
N THR A 63 -11.95 -12.80 -14.94
CA THR A 63 -13.18 -13.43 -15.43
C THR A 63 -14.17 -13.72 -14.29
N GLY A 64 -15.45 -13.73 -14.65
CA GLY A 64 -16.55 -14.09 -13.76
C GLY A 64 -17.76 -14.56 -14.56
N THR A 65 -18.73 -15.13 -13.86
CA THR A 65 -20.02 -15.54 -14.43
C THR A 65 -21.14 -14.86 -13.65
N GLU A 66 -22.13 -14.35 -14.35
CA GLU A 66 -23.33 -13.77 -13.76
C GLU A 66 -24.00 -14.75 -12.78
N SER A 67 -24.60 -14.23 -11.70
CA SER A 67 -25.23 -15.05 -10.66
C SER A 67 -24.30 -16.05 -9.93
N ALA A 68 -22.98 -15.99 -10.16
CA ALA A 68 -21.99 -16.83 -9.50
C ALA A 68 -21.12 -16.06 -8.51
N ALA A 69 -20.53 -16.79 -7.56
CA ALA A 69 -19.54 -16.23 -6.65
C ALA A 69 -18.25 -15.90 -7.40
N TYR A 70 -17.78 -14.67 -7.24
CA TYR A 70 -16.47 -14.26 -7.71
C TYR A 70 -15.41 -14.81 -6.75
N THR A 71 -14.58 -15.73 -7.24
CA THR A 71 -13.51 -16.38 -6.47
C THR A 71 -12.44 -15.39 -6.01
N GLY A 72 -12.28 -14.27 -6.70
CA GLY A 72 -11.54 -13.13 -6.19
C GLY A 72 -10.03 -13.30 -6.15
N PHE A 73 -9.36 -12.39 -5.46
CA PHE A 73 -7.93 -12.45 -5.20
C PHE A 73 -7.60 -11.66 -3.94
N THR A 74 -6.38 -11.83 -3.44
CA THR A 74 -5.90 -11.06 -2.29
C THR A 74 -4.80 -10.11 -2.73
N ALA A 75 -5.01 -8.81 -2.52
CA ALA A 75 -3.95 -7.82 -2.65
C ALA A 75 -3.12 -7.79 -1.35
N THR A 76 -1.80 -7.79 -1.48
CA THR A 76 -0.88 -7.77 -0.34
C THR A 76 0.02 -6.55 -0.43
N ALA A 77 -0.06 -5.69 0.58
CA ALA A 77 0.82 -4.55 0.75
C ALA A 77 1.98 -4.89 1.70
N THR A 78 3.21 -4.57 1.27
CA THR A 78 4.44 -4.79 2.02
C THR A 78 5.23 -3.49 2.16
N GLY A 79 6.10 -3.44 3.17
CA GLY A 79 6.76 -2.20 3.59
C GLY A 79 5.77 -1.19 4.17
N GLY A 80 6.00 0.09 3.88
CA GLY A 80 5.24 1.21 4.44
C GLY A 80 5.32 1.33 5.96
N VAL A 81 4.55 2.24 6.53
CA VAL A 81 4.52 2.51 7.97
C VAL A 81 3.17 2.11 8.56
N GLY A 82 3.19 1.33 9.64
CA GLY A 82 2.00 0.99 10.41
C GLY A 82 1.00 0.08 9.69
N THR A 83 -0.28 0.24 10.04
CA THR A 83 -1.41 -0.50 9.46
C THR A 83 -1.65 -0.07 8.02
N LYS A 84 -2.04 -1.04 7.18
CA LYS A 84 -2.35 -0.81 5.77
C LYS A 84 -3.85 -0.94 5.57
N VAL A 85 -4.42 0.00 4.83
CA VAL A 85 -5.83 0.04 4.49
C VAL A 85 -5.97 -0.14 2.98
N TYR A 86 -6.76 -1.12 2.57
CA TYR A 86 -7.01 -1.42 1.16
C TYR A 86 -8.32 -0.78 0.67
N ALA A 87 -8.35 -0.38 -0.60
CA ALA A 87 -9.55 0.14 -1.24
C ALA A 87 -9.59 -0.23 -2.73
N LEU A 88 -10.80 -0.45 -3.24
CA LEU A 88 -11.04 -0.63 -4.67
C LEU A 88 -10.87 0.69 -5.41
N VAL A 89 -10.36 0.62 -6.64
CA VAL A 89 -10.19 1.74 -7.57
C VAL A 89 -10.87 1.39 -8.88
N GLY A 90 -11.61 2.35 -9.45
CA GLY A 90 -12.40 2.16 -10.66
C GLY A 90 -13.87 1.82 -10.38
N THR A 91 -14.60 1.46 -11.44
CA THR A 91 -16.03 1.16 -11.38
C THR A 91 -16.24 -0.34 -11.29
N TRP A 92 -16.22 -0.87 -10.08
CA TRP A 92 -16.43 -2.29 -9.83
C TRP A 92 -17.93 -2.66 -9.93
N PRO A 93 -18.26 -3.90 -10.31
CA PRO A 93 -19.61 -4.43 -10.13
C PRO A 93 -20.03 -4.26 -8.67
N ALA A 94 -21.24 -3.76 -8.41
CA ALA A 94 -21.67 -3.31 -7.09
C ALA A 94 -21.59 -4.39 -5.99
N ALA A 95 -21.59 -5.67 -6.38
CA ALA A 95 -21.51 -6.79 -5.46
C ALA A 95 -20.08 -7.20 -5.08
N ILE A 96 -19.06 -6.61 -5.72
CA ILE A 96 -17.65 -6.85 -5.37
C ILE A 96 -17.21 -5.89 -4.28
N THR A 97 -16.61 -6.47 -3.25
CA THR A 97 -16.11 -5.74 -2.08
C THR A 97 -14.65 -6.09 -1.81
N ILE A 98 -13.99 -5.27 -1.00
CA ILE A 98 -12.65 -5.56 -0.48
C ILE A 98 -12.68 -5.55 1.03
N ASN A 99 -12.04 -6.53 1.65
CA ASN A 99 -11.71 -6.44 3.06
C ASN A 99 -10.57 -5.42 3.22
N THR A 100 -10.88 -4.30 3.86
CA THR A 100 -9.97 -3.16 4.01
C THR A 100 -8.74 -3.47 4.86
N GLU A 101 -8.74 -4.57 5.62
CA GLU A 101 -7.63 -4.99 6.48
C GLU A 101 -6.77 -6.07 5.84
N THR A 102 -7.39 -7.03 5.14
CA THR A 102 -6.68 -8.19 4.56
C THR A 102 -6.40 -8.06 3.07
N GLY A 103 -7.04 -7.10 2.38
CA GLY A 103 -6.91 -6.92 0.94
C GLY A 103 -7.61 -8.00 0.11
N ALA A 104 -8.41 -8.87 0.74
CA ALA A 104 -9.20 -9.88 0.04
C ALA A 104 -10.35 -9.21 -0.74
N VAL A 105 -10.35 -9.39 -2.05
CA VAL A 105 -11.39 -8.91 -2.97
C VAL A 105 -12.29 -10.09 -3.33
N SER A 106 -13.57 -10.00 -3.02
CA SER A 106 -14.55 -11.06 -3.29
C SER A 106 -15.98 -10.49 -3.36
N GLY A 107 -16.91 -11.32 -3.82
CA GLY A 107 -18.32 -10.97 -3.91
C GLY A 107 -19.12 -12.01 -4.68
N THR A 108 -20.41 -11.75 -4.87
CA THR A 108 -21.30 -12.59 -5.67
C THR A 108 -21.95 -11.73 -6.74
N PHE A 109 -21.71 -12.04 -8.01
CA PHE A 109 -22.33 -11.29 -9.10
C PHE A 109 -23.86 -11.39 -9.01
N GLY A 110 -24.55 -10.25 -9.05
CA GLY A 110 -26.02 -10.22 -9.11
C GLY A 110 -26.54 -10.54 -10.52
N ALA A 111 -27.86 -10.49 -10.69
CA ALA A 111 -28.46 -10.54 -12.03
C ALA A 111 -28.22 -9.24 -12.81
N ALA A 112 -28.15 -9.34 -14.14
CA ALA A 112 -27.88 -8.29 -15.11
C ALA A 112 -26.57 -7.51 -14.87
N VAL A 113 -25.49 -8.22 -14.52
CA VAL A 113 -24.15 -7.62 -14.31
C VAL A 113 -23.11 -8.12 -15.31
N SER A 114 -23.50 -8.96 -16.28
CA SER A 114 -22.65 -9.34 -17.41
C SER A 114 -22.14 -8.11 -18.17
N GLY A 115 -20.87 -8.16 -18.60
CA GLY A 115 -20.21 -7.03 -19.23
C GLY A 115 -18.72 -6.97 -18.97
N VAL A 116 -18.10 -5.90 -19.48
CA VAL A 116 -16.66 -5.65 -19.38
C VAL A 116 -16.41 -4.43 -18.50
N TYR A 117 -15.67 -4.63 -17.42
CA TYR A 117 -15.31 -3.60 -16.44
C TYR A 117 -13.82 -3.29 -16.58
N THR A 118 -13.49 -2.09 -17.05
CA THR A 118 -12.12 -1.66 -17.34
C THR A 118 -11.59 -0.68 -16.30
N GLY A 119 -10.27 -0.54 -16.22
CA GLY A 119 -9.63 0.42 -15.31
C GLY A 119 -9.76 0.03 -13.83
N LEU A 120 -10.00 -1.25 -13.55
CA LEU A 120 -10.10 -1.76 -12.19
C LEU A 120 -8.71 -1.85 -11.57
N SER A 121 -8.59 -1.51 -10.30
CA SER A 121 -7.38 -1.72 -9.52
C SER A 121 -7.69 -1.79 -8.02
N VAL A 122 -6.67 -2.09 -7.23
CA VAL A 122 -6.69 -2.03 -5.77
C VAL A 122 -5.54 -1.14 -5.34
N LYS A 123 -5.83 -0.22 -4.42
CA LYS A 123 -4.81 0.59 -3.75
C LYS A 123 -4.66 0.17 -2.30
N ALA A 124 -3.47 0.36 -1.77
CA ALA A 124 -3.18 0.29 -0.35
C ALA A 124 -2.64 1.65 0.13
N THR A 125 -3.10 2.06 1.31
CA THR A 125 -2.63 3.28 1.99
C THR A 125 -2.06 2.89 3.35
N ASP A 126 -0.88 3.39 3.69
CA ASP A 126 -0.27 3.16 5.00
C ASP A 126 -0.69 4.22 6.04
N ALA A 127 -0.26 4.07 7.29
CA ALA A 127 -0.64 4.97 8.38
C ALA A 127 -0.09 6.39 8.23
N ASN A 128 0.91 6.58 7.37
CA ASN A 128 1.51 7.88 7.05
C ASN A 128 0.89 8.53 5.81
N GLY A 129 -0.10 7.88 5.18
CA GLY A 129 -0.76 8.36 3.98
C GLY A 129 0.01 8.08 2.69
N ASN A 130 1.06 7.25 2.71
CA ASN A 130 1.69 6.78 1.48
C ASN A 130 0.70 5.86 0.75
N VAL A 131 0.59 6.03 -0.57
CA VAL A 131 -0.33 5.25 -1.41
C VAL A 131 0.45 4.46 -2.45
N THR A 132 0.05 3.21 -2.64
CA THR A 132 0.52 2.36 -3.74
C THR A 132 -0.69 1.70 -4.39
N GLN A 133 -0.55 1.27 -5.64
CA GLN A 133 -1.67 0.74 -6.42
C GLN A 133 -1.21 -0.36 -7.37
N LEU A 134 -2.02 -1.40 -7.56
CA LEU A 134 -1.79 -2.42 -8.58
C LEU A 134 -1.92 -1.84 -9.98
N ALA A 135 -1.29 -2.52 -10.95
CA ALA A 135 -1.56 -2.25 -12.35
C ALA A 135 -3.07 -2.39 -12.62
N SER A 136 -3.62 -1.47 -13.40
CA SER A 136 -5.02 -1.55 -13.79
C SER A 136 -5.27 -2.77 -14.68
N PHE A 137 -6.44 -3.38 -14.52
CA PHE A 137 -6.85 -4.56 -15.27
C PHE A 137 -8.32 -4.46 -15.68
N THR A 138 -8.74 -5.46 -16.47
CA THR A 138 -10.10 -5.61 -16.97
C THR A 138 -10.72 -6.89 -16.39
N LEU A 139 -11.97 -6.80 -15.93
CA LEU A 139 -12.78 -7.93 -15.52
C LEU A 139 -13.92 -8.13 -16.52
N THR A 140 -14.02 -9.33 -17.07
CA THR A 140 -15.11 -9.73 -17.96
C THR A 140 -16.05 -10.66 -17.21
N VAL A 141 -17.30 -10.25 -17.06
CA VAL A 141 -18.37 -11.08 -16.50
C VAL A 141 -19.20 -11.63 -17.65
N ALA A 142 -19.17 -12.95 -17.82
CA ALA A 142 -20.01 -13.65 -18.79
C ALA A 142 -21.44 -13.78 -18.27
N ASP A 143 -22.40 -13.87 -19.17
CA ASP A 143 -23.77 -14.27 -18.86
C ASP A 143 -23.79 -15.71 -18.31
N ALA A 144 -24.85 -16.05 -17.55
CA ALA A 144 -24.99 -17.34 -16.86
C ALA A 144 -25.40 -18.49 -17.79
#